data_AF-A0A538NIU9-F1
#
_entry.id   AF-A0A538NIU9-F1
#
_cell.length_a   1.000
_cell.length_b   1.000
_cell.length_c   1.000
_cell.angle_alpha   90.00
_cell.angle_beta   90.00
_cell.angle_gamma   90.00
#
_symmetry.space_group_name_H-M   'P 1'
#
loop_
_entity.id
_entity.type
_entity.pdbx_description
1 polymer ?
#
loop_
_entity_poly.entity_id
_entity_poly.type
_entity_poly.pdbx_seq_one_letter_code
_entity_poly.pdbx_strand_id
1 'polypeptide(L)' 'TDNAKRRLERVLTSDPGMGILRHADAGYSRAIEFAAAKKIDLPMAPRASA' A
#
# COMPACT_ATOMS: atom_id res chain seq x y z
N THR A 1 5.01 -25.80 5.67
CA THR A 1 4.52 -26.31 4.37
C THR A 1 4.62 -25.20 3.33
N ASP A 2 4.83 -25.51 2.06
CA ASP A 2 5.00 -24.50 1.00
C ASP A 2 3.75 -23.62 0.81
N ASN A 3 2.57 -24.20 1.05
CA ASN A 3 1.30 -23.46 1.04
C ASN A 3 1.24 -22.36 2.11
N ALA A 4 1.78 -22.63 3.31
CA ALA A 4 1.82 -21.63 4.36
C ALA A 4 2.77 -20.47 4.00
N LYS A 5 3.94 -20.78 3.42
CA LYS A 5 4.91 -19.77 2.96
C LYS A 5 4.28 -18.81 1.95
N ARG A 6 3.63 -19.36 0.91
CA ARG A 6 2.95 -18.53 -0.12
C ARG A 6 1.83 -17.67 0.45
N ARG A 7 1.06 -18.18 1.42
CA ARG A 7 0.00 -17.40 2.09
C ARG A 7 0.58 -16.30 2.95
N LEU A 8 1.68 -16.59 3.65
CA LEU A 8 2.35 -15.64 4.52
C LEU A 8 2.96 -14.47 3.74
N GLU A 9 3.66 -14.77 2.63
CA GLU A 9 4.21 -13.74 1.74
C GLU A 9 3.12 -12.78 1.23
N ARG A 10 1.96 -13.32 0.86
CA ARG A 10 0.82 -12.51 0.41
C ARG A 10 0.26 -11.64 1.52
N VAL A 11 -0.09 -12.25 2.66
CA VAL A 11 -0.78 -11.51 3.74
C VAL A 11 0.10 -10.42 4.33
N LEU A 12 1.41 -10.71 4.51
CA LEU A 12 2.35 -9.73 5.04
C LEU A 12 2.71 -8.61 4.04
N THR A 13 2.32 -8.76 2.77
CA THR A 13 2.44 -7.69 1.77
C THR A 13 1.13 -6.91 1.65
N SER A 14 0.00 -7.60 1.53
CA SER A 14 -1.30 -6.99 1.25
C SER A 14 -1.88 -6.25 2.45
N ASP A 15 -1.73 -6.78 3.66
CA ASP A 15 -2.33 -6.20 4.86
C ASP A 15 -1.70 -4.84 5.23
N PRO A 16 -0.36 -4.69 5.30
CA PRO A 16 0.26 -3.37 5.44
C PRO A 16 0.00 -2.46 4.23
N GLY A 17 -0.05 -3.04 3.02
CA GLY A 17 -0.36 -2.32 1.79
C GLY A 17 -1.70 -1.60 1.87
N MET A 18 -2.73 -2.24 2.45
CA MET A 18 -4.05 -1.63 2.68
C MET A 18 -3.96 -0.38 3.57
N GLY A 19 -3.10 -0.40 4.58
CA GLY A 19 -2.82 0.77 5.42
C GLY A 19 -2.28 1.94 4.59
N ILE A 20 -1.29 1.69 3.74
CA ILE A 20 -0.72 2.72 2.85
C ILE A 20 -1.76 3.27 1.89
N LEU A 21 -2.54 2.40 1.23
CA LEU A 21 -3.62 2.79 0.32
C LEU A 21 -4.62 3.72 1.02
N ARG A 22 -5.05 3.37 2.24
CA ARG A 22 -5.99 4.18 3.01
C ARG A 22 -5.44 5.57 3.36
N HIS A 23 -4.16 5.67 3.72
CA HIS A 23 -3.54 6.96 4.03
C HIS A 23 -3.30 7.78 2.76
N ALA A 24 -2.92 7.16 1.64
CA ALA A 24 -2.76 7.84 0.37
C ALA A 24 -4.10 8.40 -0.14
N ASP A 25 -5.19 7.65 -0.02
CA ASP A 25 -6.55 8.11 -0.36
C ASP A 25 -7.00 9.29 0.51
N ALA A 26 -6.61 9.31 1.79
CA ALA A 26 -6.86 10.42 2.70
C ALA A 26 -5.95 11.65 2.46
N GLY A 27 -5.00 11.59 1.51
CA GLY A 27 -4.15 12.71 1.12
C GLY A 27 -2.85 12.86 1.91
N TYR A 28 -2.46 11.88 2.74
CA TYR A 28 -1.20 11.96 3.48
C TYR A 28 0.00 11.87 2.53
N SER A 29 0.73 12.98 2.36
CA SER A 29 1.90 13.10 1.48
C SER A 29 2.92 11.97 1.67
N ARG A 30 3.26 11.65 2.92
CA ARG A 30 4.20 10.57 3.25
C ARG A 30 3.74 9.20 2.74
N ALA A 31 2.44 8.92 2.73
CA ALA A 31 1.91 7.65 2.23
C ALA A 31 1.94 7.60 0.70
N ILE A 32 1.66 8.72 0.03
CA ILE A 32 1.77 8.88 -1.43
C ILE A 32 3.21 8.68 -1.88
N GLU A 33 4.17 9.34 -1.22
CA GLU A 33 5.60 9.21 -1.48
C GLU A 33 6.08 7.76 -1.28
N PHE A 34 5.66 7.13 -0.18
CA PHE A 34 6.01 5.74 0.09
C PHE A 34 5.44 4.78 -0.96
N ALA A 35 4.18 4.98 -1.37
CA ALA A 35 3.55 4.19 -2.42
C ALA A 35 4.31 4.31 -3.75
N ALA A 36 4.71 5.52 -4.14
CA ALA A 36 5.52 5.76 -5.33
C ALA A 36 6.89 5.07 -5.23
N ALA A 37 7.60 5.23 -4.11
CA ALA A 37 8.93 4.65 -3.91
C ALA A 37 8.92 3.11 -3.89
N LYS A 38 7.84 2.51 -3.37
CA LYS A 38 7.68 1.04 -3.28
C LYS A 38 6.86 0.43 -4.41
N LYS A 39 6.47 1.21 -5.42
CA LYS A 39 5.67 0.77 -6.57
C LYS A 39 4.37 0.08 -6.14
N ILE A 40 3.74 0.60 -5.08
CA ILE A 40 2.40 0.19 -4.68
C ILE A 40 1.42 0.81 -5.67
N ASP A 41 0.57 -0.02 -6.26
CA ASP A 41 -0.42 0.43 -7.22
C ASP A 41 -1.52 1.25 -6.50
N LEU A 42 -1.75 2.47 -6.98
CA LEU A 42 -2.81 3.37 -6.52
C LEU A 42 -3.81 3.52 -7.67
N PRO A 43 -4.94 2.79 -7.67
CA PRO A 43 -5.90 2.82 -8.78
C PRO A 43 -6.53 4.19 -9.03
N MET A 44 -6.60 5.02 -7.98
CA MET A 44 -7.07 6.40 -8.06
C MET A 44 -5.91 7.33 -7.75
N ALA A 45 -5.79 8.41 -8.53
CA ALA A 45 -4.82 9.46 -8.24
C ALA A 45 -5.13 10.05 -6.85
N PRO A 46 -4.17 10.05 -5.90
CA PRO A 46 -4.41 10.56 -4.57
C PRO A 46 -4.69 12.06 -4.62
N ARG A 47 -5.68 12.51 -3.85
CA ARG A 47 -5.97 13.94 -3.70
C ARG A 47 -4.89 14.54 -2.81
N ALA A 48 -3.92 15.22 -3.40
CA ALA A 48 -2.96 16.00 -2.63
C ALA A 48 -3.74 17.09 -1.87
N SER A 49 -3.77 17.00 -0.54
CA SER A 49 -4.13 18.16 0.28
C SER A 49 -3.02 19.20 0.09
N ALA A 50 -3.42 20.44 -0.21
CA ALA A 50 -2.54 21.59 -0.39
C ALA A 50 -1.56 21.80 0.77
#